data_AF-A0A1H2BBL3-F1
#
_entry.id   AF-A0A1H2BBL3-F1
#
_cell.length_a   1.000
_cell.length_b   1.000
_cell.length_c   1.000
_cell.angle_alpha   90.00
_cell.angle_beta   90.00
_cell.angle_gamma   90.00
#
_symmetry.space_group_name_H-M   'P 1'
#
loop_
_entity.id
_entity.type
_entity.pdbx_description
1 polymer ?
#
loop_
_entity_poly.entity_id
_entity_poly.type
_entity_poly.pdbx_seq_one_letter_code
_entity_poly.pdbx_strand_id
1 'polypeptide(L)'
;MGFSGTIVVARFEQPMAGLSEILDEQVFDNGWRCLWLDSDSPPKPQELVAATHAPALCAYVFDSDLADVEAGSPGGRSWHTYLHPQTAEELGAPALQQPLEEVVARIVDWAGEAGHVVDATVVAQALTAENVFVEETLLNLMKVLGISSD
;
A
#
# COMPACT_ATOMS: atom_id res chain seq x y z
N MET A 1 -14.49 -16.14 -4.46
CA MET A 1 -14.21 -15.25 -5.60
C MET A 1 -13.31 -14.19 -5.01
N GLY A 2 -12.04 -14.21 -5.35
CA GLY A 2 -11.09 -13.18 -4.95
C GLY A 2 -11.26 -11.93 -5.80
N PHE A 3 -10.71 -10.83 -5.32
CA PHE A 3 -10.58 -9.58 -6.05
C PHE A 3 -9.21 -9.56 -6.73
N SER A 4 -9.17 -9.14 -7.99
CA SER A 4 -7.95 -8.79 -8.70
C SER A 4 -8.10 -7.37 -9.19
N GLY A 5 -7.11 -6.53 -8.91
CA GLY A 5 -7.19 -5.12 -9.25
C GLY A 5 -6.21 -4.29 -8.46
N THR A 6 -6.38 -2.97 -8.55
CA THR A 6 -5.45 -2.01 -7.95
C THR A 6 -6.11 -1.30 -6.80
N ILE A 7 -5.40 -1.18 -5.68
CA ILE A 7 -5.77 -0.33 -4.55
C ILE A 7 -4.82 0.88 -4.52
N VAL A 8 -5.37 2.08 -4.54
CA VAL A 8 -4.61 3.34 -4.44
C VAL A 8 -4.94 4.04 -3.14
N VAL A 9 -3.90 4.41 -2.38
CA VAL A 9 -4.04 5.13 -1.11
C VAL A 9 -3.22 6.41 -1.16
N ALA A 10 -3.89 7.56 -1.12
CA ALA A 10 -3.21 8.87 -1.15
C ALA A 10 -4.06 9.94 -0.46
N ARG A 11 -3.45 11.10 -0.17
CA ARG A 11 -4.18 12.28 0.31
C ARG A 11 -4.61 13.14 -0.87
N PHE A 12 -5.90 13.37 -1.05
CA PHE A 12 -6.40 14.31 -2.05
C PHE A 12 -7.82 14.76 -1.75
N GLU A 13 -8.14 16.03 -2.05
CA GLU A 13 -9.47 16.60 -1.81
C GLU A 13 -10.46 16.35 -2.96
N GLN A 14 -9.97 16.03 -4.15
CA GLN A 14 -10.79 15.81 -5.35
C GLN A 14 -10.41 14.51 -6.05
N PRO A 15 -11.38 13.80 -6.67
CA PRO A 15 -11.11 12.57 -7.42
C PRO A 15 -9.98 12.78 -8.43
N MET A 16 -8.97 11.92 -8.38
CA MET A 16 -7.81 12.04 -9.26
C MET A 16 -8.22 11.68 -10.70
N ALA A 17 -7.98 12.59 -11.63
CA ALA A 17 -8.24 12.35 -13.04
C ALA A 17 -7.27 11.30 -13.59
N GLY A 18 -7.75 10.42 -14.46
CA GLY A 18 -6.92 9.42 -15.15
C GLY A 18 -6.75 8.08 -14.44
N LEU A 19 -7.44 7.88 -13.30
CA LEU A 19 -7.58 6.55 -12.71
C LEU A 19 -8.58 5.70 -13.50
N SER A 20 -8.40 4.37 -13.45
CA SER A 20 -9.36 3.38 -13.98
C SER A 20 -10.71 3.44 -13.25
N GLU A 21 -11.65 2.58 -13.64
CA GLU A 21 -12.97 2.51 -12.99
C GLU A 21 -12.84 2.24 -11.49
N ILE A 22 -13.48 3.09 -10.69
CA ILE A 22 -13.50 2.98 -9.23
C ILE A 22 -14.61 1.99 -8.84
N LEU A 23 -14.22 0.86 -8.29
CA LEU A 23 -15.11 -0.18 -7.77
C LEU A 23 -15.60 0.13 -6.36
N ASP A 24 -14.73 0.68 -5.52
CA ASP A 24 -15.04 1.11 -4.16
C ASP A 24 -14.15 2.28 -3.73
N GLU A 25 -14.64 3.07 -2.78
CA GLU A 25 -13.94 4.22 -2.23
C GLU A 25 -14.16 4.32 -0.72
N GLN A 26 -13.06 4.40 0.03
CA GLN A 26 -13.05 4.64 1.46
C GLN A 26 -12.33 5.94 1.77
N VAL A 27 -12.93 6.75 2.63
CA VAL A 27 -12.36 8.02 3.09
C VAL A 27 -11.98 7.87 4.55
N PHE A 28 -10.75 8.26 4.88
CA PHE A 28 -10.22 8.24 6.23
C PHE A 28 -9.90 9.67 6.70
N ASP A 29 -9.45 9.76 7.95
CA ASP A 29 -9.07 11.03 8.58
C ASP A 29 -7.94 11.72 7.80
N ASN A 30 -7.83 13.04 8.00
CA ASN A 30 -6.76 13.86 7.43
C ASN A 30 -6.66 13.82 5.89
N GLY A 31 -7.78 13.56 5.20
CA GLY A 31 -7.88 13.62 3.75
C GLY A 31 -7.31 12.40 3.03
N TRP A 32 -6.99 11.33 3.76
CA TRP A 32 -6.61 10.05 3.17
C TRP A 32 -7.82 9.40 2.48
N ARG A 33 -7.60 8.84 1.30
CA ARG A 33 -8.61 8.10 0.54
C ARG A 33 -7.98 6.82 0.02
N CYS A 34 -8.74 5.73 0.07
CA CYS A 34 -8.41 4.44 -0.49
C CYS A 34 -9.40 4.11 -1.59
N LEU A 35 -8.90 3.92 -2.80
CA LEU A 35 -9.69 3.62 -3.98
C LEU A 35 -9.38 2.20 -4.44
N TRP A 36 -10.42 1.43 -4.68
CA TRP A 36 -10.33 0.13 -5.32
C TRP A 36 -10.67 0.32 -6.78
N LEU A 37 -9.77 -0.10 -7.67
CA LEU A 37 -9.84 0.14 -9.09
C LEU A 37 -9.88 -1.18 -9.85
N ASP A 38 -10.73 -1.25 -10.88
CA ASP A 38 -10.70 -2.32 -11.87
C ASP A 38 -9.51 -2.09 -12.82
N SER A 39 -8.32 -2.51 -12.38
CA SER A 39 -7.07 -2.28 -13.10
C SER A 39 -5.99 -3.29 -12.73
N ASP A 40 -5.40 -3.91 -13.76
CA ASP A 40 -4.19 -4.74 -13.64
C ASP A 40 -2.88 -3.95 -13.74
N SER A 41 -2.97 -2.63 -13.93
CA SER A 41 -1.82 -1.75 -14.05
C SER A 41 -1.89 -0.70 -12.93
N PRO A 42 -1.23 -0.92 -11.79
CA PRO A 42 -1.15 0.08 -10.74
C PRO A 42 -0.42 1.34 -11.24
N PRO A 43 -0.90 2.56 -10.93
CA PRO A 43 -0.12 3.77 -11.16
C PRO A 43 1.14 3.76 -10.30
N LYS A 44 2.22 4.36 -10.79
CA LYS A 44 3.45 4.46 -9.99
C LYS A 44 3.22 5.37 -8.79
N PRO A 45 3.73 5.03 -7.59
CA PRO A 45 3.59 5.91 -6.43
C PRO A 45 4.12 7.32 -6.67
N GLN A 46 5.16 7.49 -7.50
CA GLN A 46 5.71 8.81 -7.82
C GLN A 46 4.75 9.69 -8.64
N GLU A 47 3.88 9.09 -9.46
CA GLU A 47 2.85 9.83 -10.19
C GLU A 47 1.77 10.34 -9.23
N LEU A 48 1.36 9.50 -8.28
CA LEU A 48 0.44 9.88 -7.20
C LEU A 48 1.04 10.97 -6.31
N VAL A 49 2.30 10.84 -5.91
CA VAL A 49 3.03 11.85 -5.12
C VAL A 49 3.14 13.16 -5.90
N ALA A 50 3.42 13.12 -7.20
CA ALA A 50 3.52 14.32 -8.03
C ALA A 50 2.16 15.02 -8.18
N ALA A 51 1.07 14.26 -8.27
CA ALA A 51 -0.28 14.81 -8.38
C ALA A 51 -0.82 15.37 -7.06
N THR A 52 -0.47 14.73 -5.92
CA THR A 52 -1.04 15.07 -4.61
C THR A 52 -0.12 15.90 -3.72
N HIS A 53 1.17 15.96 -4.03
CA HIS A 53 2.21 16.52 -3.17
C HIS A 53 2.23 15.91 -1.76
N ALA A 54 1.73 14.67 -1.62
CA ALA A 54 1.64 13.94 -0.36
C ALA A 54 2.15 12.50 -0.53
N PRO A 55 2.49 11.80 0.56
CA PRO A 55 2.82 10.38 0.50
C PRO A 55 1.64 9.56 -0.05
N ALA A 56 1.98 8.56 -0.85
CA ALA A 56 1.02 7.69 -1.52
C ALA A 56 1.54 6.25 -1.56
N LEU A 57 0.60 5.31 -1.59
CA LEU A 57 0.80 3.88 -1.70
C LEU A 57 -0.09 3.34 -2.81
N CYS A 58 0.42 2.36 -3.54
CA CYS A 58 -0.34 1.58 -4.49
C CYS A 58 -0.10 0.09 -4.25
N ALA A 59 -1.17 -0.70 -4.30
CA ALA A 59 -1.11 -2.15 -4.17
C ALA A 59 -1.82 -2.81 -5.36
N TYR A 60 -1.15 -3.72 -6.05
CA TYR A 60 -1.81 -4.63 -6.97
C TYR A 60 -2.18 -5.91 -6.23
N VAL A 61 -3.47 -6.22 -6.16
CA VAL A 61 -4.01 -7.42 -5.54
C VAL A 61 -4.27 -8.46 -6.61
N PHE A 62 -3.84 -9.70 -6.35
CA PHE A 62 -4.06 -10.83 -7.26
C PHE A 62 -4.87 -11.93 -6.56
N ASP A 63 -6.09 -12.17 -7.06
CA ASP A 63 -7.09 -13.13 -6.55
C ASP A 63 -7.33 -13.11 -5.02
N SER A 64 -7.13 -11.96 -4.38
CA SER A 64 -7.11 -11.78 -2.92
C SER A 64 -6.04 -12.61 -2.17
N ASP A 65 -5.11 -13.23 -2.88
CA ASP A 65 -4.13 -14.19 -2.35
C ASP A 65 -2.75 -13.55 -2.10
N LEU A 66 -2.42 -12.46 -2.81
CA LEU A 66 -1.22 -11.66 -2.57
C LEU A 66 -1.41 -10.22 -3.01
N ALA A 67 -0.54 -9.34 -2.52
CA ALA A 67 -0.47 -7.97 -2.99
C ALA A 67 0.98 -7.53 -3.23
N ASP A 68 1.25 -6.95 -4.39
CA ASP A 68 2.47 -6.20 -4.70
C ASP A 68 2.25 -4.75 -4.28
N VAL A 69 3.00 -4.27 -3.29
CA VAL A 69 2.77 -2.96 -2.66
C VAL A 69 4.00 -2.07 -2.84
N GLU A 70 3.79 -0.93 -3.48
CA GLU A 70 4.78 0.12 -3.62
C GLU A 70 4.29 1.42 -2.97
N ALA A 71 5.21 2.21 -2.40
CA ALA A 71 4.88 3.53 -1.88
C ALA A 71 5.98 4.56 -2.18
N GLY A 72 5.56 5.82 -2.18
CA GLY A 72 6.40 6.98 -2.45
C GLY A 72 6.01 8.17 -1.59
N SER A 73 6.93 9.10 -1.41
CA SER A 73 6.72 10.33 -0.64
C SER A 73 7.40 11.54 -1.30
N PRO A 74 6.95 12.77 -1.02
CA PRO A 74 7.54 13.98 -1.58
C PRO A 74 9.03 14.17 -1.24
N GLY A 75 9.49 13.67 -0.08
CA GLY A 75 10.90 13.70 0.31
C GLY A 75 11.75 12.63 -0.37
N GLY A 76 11.16 11.81 -1.23
CA GLY A 76 11.86 10.78 -2.01
C GLY A 76 12.02 9.44 -1.29
N ARG A 77 11.35 9.21 -0.15
CA ARG A 77 11.27 7.87 0.45
C ARG A 77 10.36 6.99 -0.38
N SER A 78 10.83 5.80 -0.67
CA SER A 78 10.08 4.77 -1.35
C SER A 78 10.42 3.38 -0.82
N TRP A 79 9.45 2.51 -0.84
CA TRP A 79 9.59 1.11 -0.49
C TRP A 79 8.69 0.24 -1.37
N HIS A 80 9.02 -1.04 -1.44
CA HIS A 80 8.32 -2.06 -2.20
C HIS A 80 8.36 -3.36 -1.39
N THR A 81 7.23 -4.06 -1.29
CA THR A 81 7.12 -5.36 -0.61
C THR A 81 5.95 -6.17 -1.16
N TYR A 82 5.99 -7.47 -0.93
CA TYR A 82 4.82 -8.34 -1.08
C TYR A 82 4.11 -8.50 0.26
N LEU A 83 2.77 -8.50 0.23
CA LEU A 83 1.95 -9.07 1.29
C LEU A 83 1.62 -10.51 0.90
N HIS A 84 1.64 -11.40 1.89
CA HIS A 84 1.65 -12.86 1.71
C HIS A 84 2.87 -13.32 0.88
N PRO A 85 4.10 -13.08 1.38
CA PRO A 85 5.32 -13.29 0.61
C PRO A 85 5.55 -14.75 0.19
N GLN A 86 5.05 -15.73 0.96
CA GLN A 86 5.12 -17.14 0.57
C GLN A 86 4.24 -17.42 -0.66
N THR A 87 3.01 -16.92 -0.70
CA THR A 87 2.12 -17.04 -1.86
C THR A 87 2.73 -16.35 -3.09
N ALA A 88 3.36 -15.19 -2.90
CA ALA A 88 4.08 -14.50 -3.96
C ALA A 88 5.23 -15.35 -4.53
N GLU A 89 6.01 -16.00 -3.67
CA GLU A 89 7.06 -16.94 -4.10
C GLU A 89 6.49 -18.14 -4.88
N GLU A 90 5.41 -18.76 -4.37
CA GLU A 90 4.75 -19.90 -4.99
C GLU A 90 4.17 -19.59 -6.38
N LEU A 91 3.70 -18.36 -6.58
CA LEU A 91 3.20 -17.84 -7.86
C LEU A 91 4.31 -17.30 -8.77
N GLY A 92 5.58 -17.32 -8.33
CA GLY A 92 6.74 -16.95 -9.13
C GLY A 92 7.00 -15.43 -9.22
N ALA A 93 6.57 -14.67 -8.21
CA ALA A 93 6.91 -13.25 -8.10
C ALA A 93 8.43 -13.03 -8.02
N PRO A 94 8.96 -11.93 -8.59
CA PRO A 94 10.37 -11.60 -8.47
C PRO A 94 10.81 -11.48 -7.00
N ALA A 95 11.98 -12.01 -6.67
CA ALA A 95 12.51 -11.86 -5.31
C ALA A 95 12.77 -10.39 -4.97
N LEU A 96 12.34 -9.95 -3.79
CA LEU A 96 12.73 -8.67 -3.22
C LEU A 96 14.24 -8.64 -3.00
N GLN A 97 14.88 -7.54 -3.36
CA GLN A 97 16.34 -7.40 -3.21
C GLN A 97 16.75 -7.06 -1.78
N GLN A 98 15.85 -6.41 -1.04
CA GLN A 98 16.07 -5.94 0.31
C GLN A 98 15.54 -6.96 1.33
N PRO A 99 16.26 -7.19 2.45
CA PRO A 99 15.73 -7.97 3.55
C PRO A 99 14.58 -7.22 4.25
N LEU A 100 13.71 -7.98 4.93
CA LEU A 100 12.54 -7.45 5.63
C LEU A 100 12.89 -6.28 6.57
N GLU A 101 13.99 -6.37 7.31
CA GLU A 101 14.45 -5.33 8.23
C GLU A 101 14.68 -3.97 7.52
N GLU A 102 15.22 -3.99 6.31
CA GLU A 102 15.47 -2.78 5.52
C GLU A 102 14.16 -2.22 4.95
N VAL A 103 13.26 -3.09 4.50
CA VAL A 103 11.92 -2.70 4.05
C VAL A 103 11.15 -2.02 5.19
N VAL A 104 11.15 -2.62 6.38
CA VAL A 104 10.53 -2.07 7.59
C VAL A 104 11.11 -0.70 7.94
N ALA A 105 12.44 -0.54 7.91
CA ALA A 105 13.07 0.76 8.19
C ALA A 105 12.61 1.84 7.19
N ARG A 106 12.52 1.50 5.89
CA ARG A 106 12.03 2.42 4.85
C ARG A 106 10.55 2.77 5.03
N ILE A 107 9.73 1.83 5.48
CA ILE A 107 8.32 2.06 5.80
C ILE A 107 8.17 3.02 6.98
N VAL A 108 8.96 2.83 8.04
CA VAL A 108 8.96 3.72 9.22
C VAL A 108 9.36 5.14 8.81
N ASP A 109 10.42 5.29 8.02
CA ASP A 109 10.86 6.60 7.49
C ASP A 109 9.77 7.25 6.63
N TRP A 110 9.14 6.48 5.75
CA TRP A 110 8.03 6.94 4.91
C TRP A 110 6.81 7.37 5.74
N ALA A 111 6.46 6.61 6.78
CA ALA A 111 5.36 6.95 7.69
C ALA A 111 5.65 8.26 8.44
N GLY A 112 6.92 8.49 8.80
CA GLY A 112 7.39 9.76 9.35
C GLY A 112 7.10 10.95 8.44
N GLU A 113 7.35 10.83 7.13
CA GLU A 113 6.99 11.87 6.15
C GLU A 113 5.48 12.03 5.96
N ALA A 114 4.72 10.96 6.16
CA ALA A 114 3.27 11.01 6.24
C ALA A 114 2.76 11.68 7.54
N GLY A 115 3.63 11.99 8.49
CA GLY A 115 3.27 12.62 9.77
C GLY A 115 2.83 11.62 10.84
N HIS A 116 3.16 10.34 10.67
CA HIS A 116 2.85 9.27 11.60
C HIS A 116 4.12 8.73 12.25
N VAL A 117 4.03 8.39 13.54
CA VAL A 117 5.11 7.70 14.27
C VAL A 117 4.65 6.27 14.48
N VAL A 118 5.39 5.32 13.91
CA VAL A 118 5.02 3.90 13.88
C VAL A 118 6.13 3.04 14.48
N ASP A 119 5.75 1.94 15.12
CA ASP A 119 6.69 1.00 15.71
C ASP A 119 7.15 -0.03 14.65
N ALA A 120 8.47 -0.14 14.46
CA ALA A 120 9.07 -1.05 13.47
C ALA A 120 8.68 -2.52 13.70
N THR A 121 8.51 -2.94 14.96
CA THR A 121 8.09 -4.30 15.32
C THR A 121 6.66 -4.56 14.86
N VAL A 122 5.77 -3.59 15.05
CA VAL A 122 4.36 -3.69 14.65
C VAL A 122 4.24 -3.68 13.13
N VAL A 123 5.03 -2.86 12.44
CA VAL A 123 5.12 -2.88 10.96
C VAL A 123 5.59 -4.24 10.47
N ALA A 124 6.67 -4.79 11.04
CA ALA A 124 7.17 -6.11 10.66
C ALA A 124 6.11 -7.21 10.85
N GLN A 125 5.38 -7.19 11.97
CA GLN A 125 4.27 -8.12 12.23
C GLN A 125 3.16 -8.01 11.18
N ALA A 126 2.78 -6.78 10.79
CA ALA A 126 1.75 -6.55 9.78
C ALA A 126 2.16 -7.07 8.40
N LEU A 127 3.44 -6.88 8.00
CA LEU A 127 3.96 -7.38 6.73
C LEU A 127 4.01 -8.91 6.65
N THR A 128 4.21 -9.58 7.79
CA THR A 128 4.27 -11.04 7.87
C THR A 128 2.92 -11.68 8.26
N ALA A 129 1.85 -10.90 8.37
CA ALA A 129 0.55 -11.44 8.69
C ALA A 129 -0.06 -12.17 7.49
N GLU A 130 -0.73 -13.28 7.76
CA GLU A 130 -1.39 -14.12 6.75
C GLU A 130 -2.89 -14.20 7.07
N ASN A 131 -3.62 -13.12 6.80
CA ASN A 131 -5.08 -13.15 6.85
C ASN A 131 -5.63 -13.98 5.67
N VAL A 132 -6.91 -14.35 5.74
CA VAL A 132 -7.54 -15.16 4.68
C VAL A 132 -7.52 -14.44 3.34
N PHE A 133 -7.72 -13.11 3.36
CA PHE A 133 -7.62 -12.26 2.20
C PHE A 133 -6.49 -11.25 2.40
N VAL A 134 -5.70 -11.01 1.36
CA VAL A 134 -4.57 -10.09 1.43
C VAL A 134 -5.01 -8.63 1.64
N GLU A 135 -6.21 -8.27 1.23
CA GLU A 135 -6.76 -6.93 1.41
C GLU A 135 -7.03 -6.64 2.89
N GLU A 136 -7.39 -7.65 3.69
CA GLU A 136 -7.46 -7.51 5.14
C GLU A 136 -6.06 -7.25 5.73
N THR A 137 -5.03 -7.89 5.16
CA THR A 137 -3.63 -7.67 5.53
C THR A 137 -3.17 -6.25 5.15
N LEU A 138 -3.56 -5.77 3.98
CA LEU A 138 -3.29 -4.40 3.53
C LEU A 138 -4.00 -3.37 4.41
N LEU A 139 -5.28 -3.57 4.74
CA LEU A 139 -6.04 -2.69 5.62
C LEU A 139 -5.42 -2.65 7.02
N ASN A 140 -4.97 -3.80 7.55
CA ASN A 140 -4.26 -3.86 8.81
C ASN A 140 -2.91 -3.13 8.75
N LEU A 141 -2.15 -3.26 7.65
CA LEU A 141 -0.95 -2.46 7.43
C LEU A 141 -1.27 -0.96 7.42
N MET A 142 -2.33 -0.52 6.72
CA MET A 142 -2.74 0.88 6.69
C MET A 142 -3.08 1.44 8.08
N LYS A 143 -3.73 0.63 8.93
CA LYS A 143 -3.97 0.99 10.33
C LYS A 143 -2.67 1.18 11.10
N VAL A 144 -1.72 0.25 10.95
CA VAL A 144 -0.39 0.34 11.57
C VAL A 144 0.37 1.57 11.08
N LEU A 145 0.18 1.98 9.83
CA LEU A 145 0.78 3.19 9.24
C LEU A 145 0.09 4.50 9.70
N GLY A 146 -1.01 4.42 10.45
CA GLY A 146 -1.79 5.56 10.89
C GLY A 146 -2.65 6.21 9.81
N ILE A 147 -2.87 5.53 8.69
CA ILE A 147 -3.65 6.03 7.54
C ILE A 147 -5.15 5.88 7.77
N SER A 148 -5.57 4.75 8.33
CA SER A 148 -6.95 4.44 8.66
C SER A 148 -7.15 4.29 10.17
N SER A 149 -8.26 4.81 10.67
CA SER A 149 -8.76 4.64 12.04
C SER A 149 -9.73 3.44 12.09
N ASP A 150 -9.88 2.78 13.24
CA ASP A 150 -10.85 1.69 13.47
C ASP A 150 -12.32 2.12 13.31
#